data_AF-A0A167R7Q8-F1
#
_entry.id   AF-A0A167R7Q8-F1
#
_cell.length_a   1.000
_cell.length_b   1.000
_cell.length_c   1.000
_cell.angle_alpha   90.00
_cell.angle_beta   90.00
_cell.angle_gamma   90.00
#
_symmetry.space_group_name_H-M   'P 1'
#
loop_
_entity.id
_entity.type
_entity.pdbx_description
1 polymer ?
#
loop_
_entity_poly.entity_id
_entity_poly.type
_entity_poly.pdbx_seq_one_letter_code
_entity_poly.pdbx_strand_id
1 'polypeptide(L)'
;MMRSDFKEIDASMIWREHMLGELDSWRSQLRLLSDVASKSYTSDRWVGMAYNYTILLLHQPTKANVCNGFGDRSVPACVQIAMTFRTFQKDRQTAQLWPGLLSQVAVGITLLYCFWATPPQYQTVAYRSREVPDALRACSTALAILAERWVQAEPLRDVFDVLAKEVPLYGMTEEDPPPRRISAESASYIQSQMPLLTSIIMHRGVLRMIREMITEDFPSLNEESHHQLRASDDQTMLGSLGGHACSEECPFFREPAHPESMAGVDAQAFPPLENGIGGAYGGAYGVDDDMLMFPPLFGLGEY
;
A
#
# COMPACT_ATOMS: atom_id res chain seq x y z
N MET A 1 19.66 13.05 -0.18
CA MET A 1 19.11 14.29 -0.78
C MET A 1 17.84 13.93 -1.52
N MET A 2 16.68 14.21 -0.93
CA MET A 2 15.37 13.89 -1.51
C MET A 2 15.06 14.91 -2.62
N ARG A 3 14.55 14.42 -3.75
CA ARG A 3 14.31 15.20 -4.97
C ARG A 3 13.21 16.25 -4.72
N SER A 4 13.46 17.52 -5.02
CA SER A 4 12.57 18.66 -4.68
C SER A 4 11.25 18.67 -5.44
N ASP A 5 11.18 17.92 -6.53
CA ASP A 5 10.03 17.69 -7.41
C ASP A 5 9.08 16.60 -6.89
N PHE A 6 9.41 15.89 -5.80
CA PHE A 6 8.62 14.74 -5.34
C PHE A 6 7.16 15.07 -5.04
N LYS A 7 6.86 16.27 -4.52
CA LYS A 7 5.46 16.70 -4.26
C LYS A 7 4.67 16.90 -5.54
N GLU A 8 5.30 17.39 -6.60
CA GLU A 8 4.65 17.60 -7.90
C GLU A 8 4.46 16.26 -8.63
N ILE A 9 5.43 15.35 -8.48
CA ILE A 9 5.35 13.98 -9.01
C ILE A 9 4.25 13.18 -8.30
N ASP A 10 4.17 13.25 -6.96
CA ASP A 10 3.12 12.57 -6.19
C ASP A 10 1.73 13.16 -6.53
N ALA A 11 1.61 14.47 -6.76
CA ALA A 11 0.35 15.07 -7.20
C ALA A 11 -0.03 14.74 -8.67
N SER A 12 0.89 14.21 -9.47
CA SER A 12 0.67 13.97 -10.90
C SER A 12 -0.16 12.72 -11.15
N MET A 13 -1.40 12.91 -11.59
CA MET A 13 -2.29 11.84 -12.05
C MET A 13 -1.69 11.08 -13.24
N ILE A 14 -1.09 11.79 -14.20
CA ILE A 14 -0.50 11.21 -15.41
C ILE A 14 0.66 10.26 -15.05
N TRP A 15 1.54 10.69 -14.14
CA TRP A 15 2.65 9.84 -13.68
C TRP A 15 2.14 8.57 -13.00
N ARG A 16 1.12 8.71 -12.15
CA ARG A 16 0.52 7.58 -11.43
C ARG A 16 -0.14 6.58 -12.36
N GLU A 17 -0.90 7.05 -13.36
CA GLU A 17 -1.50 6.21 -14.40
C GLU A 17 -0.45 5.49 -15.23
N HIS A 18 0.63 6.19 -15.61
CA HIS A 18 1.75 5.55 -16.31
C HIS A 18 2.40 4.46 -15.45
N MET A 19 2.69 4.73 -14.17
CA MET A 19 3.26 3.75 -13.26
C MET A 19 2.35 2.54 -13.02
N LEU A 20 1.03 2.75 -13.01
CA LEU A 20 0.07 1.65 -12.98
C LEU A 20 0.15 0.79 -14.24
N GLY A 21 0.23 1.41 -15.43
CA GLY A 21 0.40 0.70 -16.69
C GLY A 21 1.66 -0.17 -16.71
N GLU A 22 2.78 0.37 -16.24
CA GLU A 22 4.03 -0.37 -16.10
C GLU A 22 3.90 -1.53 -15.10
N LEU A 23 3.22 -1.31 -13.98
CA LEU A 23 2.99 -2.34 -12.97
C LEU A 23 2.08 -3.47 -13.49
N ASP A 24 1.04 -3.15 -14.26
CA ASP A 24 0.14 -4.11 -14.89
C ASP A 24 0.86 -4.94 -15.98
N SER A 25 1.71 -4.28 -16.77
CA SER A 25 2.57 -4.93 -17.76
C SER A 25 3.55 -5.89 -17.09
N TRP A 26 4.25 -5.44 -16.05
CA TRP A 26 5.16 -6.24 -15.24
C TRP A 26 4.47 -7.47 -14.65
N ARG A 27 3.27 -7.31 -14.07
CA ARG A 27 2.49 -8.42 -13.52
C ARG A 27 2.12 -9.44 -14.60
N SER A 28 1.73 -8.97 -15.78
CA SER A 28 1.32 -9.83 -16.89
C SER A 28 2.50 -10.64 -17.44
N GLN A 29 3.67 -10.02 -17.56
CA GLN A 29 4.91 -10.68 -17.97
C GLN A 29 5.36 -11.72 -16.94
N LEU A 30 5.39 -11.36 -15.65
CA LEU A 30 5.84 -12.28 -14.60
C LEU A 30 4.90 -13.45 -14.38
N ARG A 31 3.59 -13.29 -14.60
CA ARG A 31 2.64 -14.41 -14.52
C ARG A 31 3.01 -15.55 -15.48
N LEU A 32 3.51 -15.23 -16.67
CA LEU A 32 3.96 -16.23 -17.64
C LEU A 32 5.21 -16.97 -17.19
N LEU A 33 6.03 -16.34 -16.35
CA LEU A 33 7.29 -16.87 -15.83
C LEU A 33 7.16 -17.48 -14.44
N SER A 34 6.05 -17.21 -13.74
CA SER A 34 5.82 -17.66 -12.38
C SER A 34 5.52 -19.15 -12.35
N ASP A 35 6.20 -19.86 -11.46
CA ASP A 35 5.93 -21.28 -11.25
C ASP A 35 4.79 -21.43 -10.23
N VAL A 36 3.63 -21.90 -10.69
CA VAL A 36 2.43 -22.13 -9.88
C VAL A 36 2.67 -23.15 -8.76
N ALA A 37 3.56 -24.11 -8.97
CA ALA A 37 3.89 -25.14 -7.97
C ALA A 37 4.97 -24.68 -6.98
N SER A 38 5.69 -23.61 -7.32
CA SER A 38 6.77 -23.09 -6.48
C SER A 38 6.25 -22.50 -5.18
N LYS A 39 7.03 -22.70 -4.12
CA LYS A 39 6.87 -22.03 -2.81
C LYS A 39 7.86 -20.89 -2.62
N SER A 40 8.60 -20.55 -3.67
CA SER A 40 9.61 -19.49 -3.70
C SER A 40 9.01 -18.13 -3.99
N TYR A 41 9.84 -17.09 -3.92
CA TYR A 41 9.49 -15.69 -4.23
C TYR A 41 9.06 -15.47 -5.69
N THR A 42 9.27 -16.45 -6.56
CA THR A 42 8.85 -16.47 -7.97
C THR A 42 7.45 -17.06 -8.18
N SER A 43 6.79 -17.51 -7.11
CA SER A 43 5.41 -18.00 -7.19
C SER A 43 4.43 -16.87 -7.53
N ASP A 44 3.35 -17.21 -8.25
CA ASP A 44 2.28 -16.25 -8.59
C ASP A 44 1.70 -15.55 -7.35
N ARG A 45 1.64 -16.26 -6.21
CA ARG A 45 1.20 -15.70 -4.93
C ARG A 45 2.12 -14.60 -4.42
N TRP A 46 3.43 -14.82 -4.45
CA TRP A 46 4.41 -13.81 -4.01
C TRP A 46 4.43 -12.60 -4.96
N VAL A 47 4.43 -12.84 -6.27
CA VAL A 47 4.36 -11.77 -7.28
C VAL A 47 3.06 -10.96 -7.13
N GLY A 48 1.92 -11.64 -6.92
CA GLY A 48 0.65 -11.00 -6.65
C GLY A 48 0.66 -10.16 -5.37
N MET A 49 1.30 -10.64 -4.31
CA MET A 49 1.43 -9.89 -3.06
C MET A 49 2.27 -8.62 -3.25
N ALA A 50 3.41 -8.71 -3.93
CA ALA A 50 4.26 -7.56 -4.27
C ALA A 50 3.50 -6.53 -5.13
N TYR A 51 2.79 -6.99 -6.17
CA TYR A 51 1.92 -6.13 -6.98
C TYR A 51 0.94 -5.32 -6.12
N ASN A 52 0.20 -6.00 -5.24
CA ASN A 52 -0.83 -5.35 -4.45
C ASN A 52 -0.23 -4.38 -3.41
N TYR A 53 0.94 -4.68 -2.83
CA TYR A 53 1.62 -3.70 -1.98
C TYR A 53 2.02 -2.44 -2.77
N THR A 54 2.52 -2.60 -3.99
CA THR A 54 2.85 -1.46 -4.85
C THR A 54 1.61 -0.63 -5.18
N ILE A 55 0.44 -1.26 -5.38
CA ILE A 55 -0.82 -0.54 -5.51
C ILE A 55 -1.10 0.33 -4.27
N LEU A 56 -0.94 -0.21 -3.05
CA LEU A 56 -1.16 0.57 -1.82
C LEU A 56 -0.18 1.72 -1.63
N LEU A 57 1.05 1.59 -2.15
CA LEU A 57 2.02 2.69 -2.17
C LEU A 57 1.64 3.76 -3.19
N LEU A 58 1.24 3.34 -4.39
CA LEU A 58 0.82 4.23 -5.45
C LEU A 58 -0.55 4.83 -5.22
N HIS A 59 -1.43 4.26 -4.38
CA HIS A 59 -2.80 4.70 -4.14
C HIS A 59 -3.09 4.81 -2.65
N GLN A 60 -2.26 5.55 -1.92
CA GLN A 60 -2.53 5.78 -0.51
C GLN A 60 -3.85 6.55 -0.34
N PRO A 61 -4.88 5.95 0.30
CA PRO A 61 -6.19 6.57 0.38
C PRO A 61 -6.19 7.72 1.39
N THR A 62 -6.87 8.80 1.03
CA THR A 62 -7.17 9.97 1.84
C THR A 62 -8.63 10.36 1.63
N LYS A 63 -9.24 11.14 2.52
CA LYS A 63 -10.62 11.63 2.33
C LYS A 63 -10.83 12.30 0.97
N ALA A 64 -9.83 13.05 0.49
CA ALA A 64 -9.92 13.80 -0.75
C ALA A 64 -9.86 12.92 -2.01
N ASN A 65 -9.22 11.74 -1.96
CA ASN A 65 -8.97 10.92 -3.13
C ASN A 65 -9.66 9.55 -3.10
N VAL A 66 -10.19 9.09 -1.95
CA VAL A 66 -10.73 7.74 -1.80
C VAL A 66 -11.91 7.50 -2.75
N CYS A 67 -12.75 8.52 -2.95
CA CYS A 67 -13.86 8.49 -3.91
C CYS A 67 -13.41 8.68 -5.38
N ASN A 68 -12.18 9.15 -5.62
CA ASN A 68 -11.62 9.38 -6.97
C ASN A 68 -10.85 8.13 -7.46
N GLY A 69 -11.38 6.94 -7.20
CA GLY A 69 -10.82 5.66 -7.66
C GLY A 69 -9.69 5.08 -6.80
N PHE A 70 -9.17 5.81 -5.80
CA PHE A 70 -8.15 5.25 -4.90
C PHE A 70 -8.73 4.13 -4.03
N GLY A 71 -9.95 4.31 -3.52
CA GLY A 71 -10.67 3.26 -2.80
C GLY A 71 -10.86 2.00 -3.64
N ASP A 72 -11.22 2.16 -4.91
CA ASP A 72 -11.46 1.06 -5.85
C ASP A 72 -10.20 0.22 -6.15
N ARG A 73 -9.01 0.81 -6.01
CA ARG A 73 -7.73 0.11 -6.14
C ARG A 73 -7.26 -0.46 -4.81
N SER A 74 -7.40 0.30 -3.72
CA SER A 74 -6.88 -0.08 -2.42
C SER A 74 -7.69 -1.16 -1.72
N VAL A 75 -9.02 -1.17 -1.85
CA VAL A 75 -9.87 -2.20 -1.22
C VAL A 75 -9.55 -3.60 -1.76
N PRO A 76 -9.56 -3.87 -3.09
CA PRO A 76 -9.20 -5.18 -3.60
C PRO A 76 -7.74 -5.55 -3.29
N ALA A 77 -6.81 -4.59 -3.35
CA ALA A 77 -5.41 -4.84 -3.01
C ALA A 77 -5.25 -5.29 -1.56
N CYS A 78 -5.88 -4.60 -0.60
CA CYS A 78 -5.89 -4.99 0.80
C CYS A 78 -6.46 -6.40 1.01
N VAL A 79 -7.60 -6.71 0.38
CA VAL A 79 -8.23 -8.03 0.48
C VAL A 79 -7.29 -9.12 -0.05
N GLN A 80 -6.70 -8.92 -1.22
CA GLN A 80 -5.78 -9.90 -1.81
C GLN A 80 -4.52 -10.11 -0.97
N ILE A 81 -3.94 -9.04 -0.40
CA ILE A 81 -2.79 -9.15 0.50
C ILE A 81 -3.15 -9.96 1.75
N ALA A 82 -4.24 -9.60 2.43
CA ALA A 82 -4.66 -10.27 3.67
C ALA A 82 -4.93 -11.77 3.45
N MET A 83 -5.62 -12.11 2.35
CA MET A 83 -5.95 -13.49 2.00
C MET A 83 -4.73 -14.30 1.56
N THR A 84 -3.83 -13.69 0.80
CA THR A 84 -2.56 -14.33 0.40
C THR A 84 -1.69 -14.60 1.63
N PHE A 85 -1.57 -13.63 2.53
CA PHE A 85 -0.84 -13.77 3.78
C PHE A 85 -1.42 -14.87 4.68
N ARG A 86 -2.75 -14.94 4.82
CA ARG A 86 -3.45 -16.02 5.54
C ARG A 86 -3.09 -17.40 4.97
N THR A 87 -2.94 -17.48 3.64
CA THR A 87 -2.56 -18.73 2.98
C THR A 87 -1.12 -19.11 3.30
N PHE A 88 -0.18 -18.15 3.25
CA PHE A 88 1.20 -18.38 3.67
C PHE A 88 1.33 -18.79 5.15
N GLN A 89 0.51 -18.21 6.03
CA GLN A 89 0.43 -18.63 7.43
C GLN A 89 0.00 -20.09 7.58
N LYS A 90 -1.04 -20.52 6.85
CA LYS A 90 -1.51 -21.92 6.86
C LYS A 90 -0.43 -22.88 6.33
N ASP A 91 0.31 -22.46 5.31
CA ASP A 91 1.39 -23.22 4.69
C ASP A 91 2.67 -23.27 5.56
N ARG A 92 2.66 -22.66 6.76
CA ARG A 92 3.77 -22.61 7.74
C ARG A 92 5.08 -22.02 7.19
N GLN A 93 5.01 -21.06 6.28
CA GLN A 93 6.19 -20.40 5.71
C GLN A 93 6.80 -19.31 6.65
N THR A 94 6.98 -19.67 7.94
CA THR A 94 7.20 -18.75 9.09
C THR A 94 8.34 -17.75 8.92
N ALA A 95 9.46 -18.14 8.29
CA ALA A 95 10.62 -17.26 8.12
C ALA A 95 10.37 -16.10 7.12
N GLN A 96 9.48 -16.31 6.14
CA GLN A 96 9.15 -15.30 5.12
C GLN A 96 8.01 -14.36 5.57
N LEU A 97 7.35 -14.67 6.68
CA LEU A 97 6.12 -14.01 7.13
C LEU A 97 6.35 -12.81 8.05
N TRP A 98 7.54 -12.61 8.63
CA TRP A 98 7.76 -11.54 9.61
C TRP A 98 7.52 -10.12 9.05
N PRO A 99 8.07 -9.73 7.88
CA PRO A 99 7.69 -8.45 7.26
C PRO A 99 6.22 -8.40 6.83
N GLY A 100 5.66 -9.55 6.42
CA GLY A 100 4.25 -9.69 6.08
C GLY A 100 3.32 -9.48 7.28
N LEU A 101 3.77 -9.84 8.49
CA LEU A 101 3.02 -9.73 9.74
C LEU A 101 2.92 -8.27 10.19
N LEU A 102 4.03 -7.54 10.13
CA LEU A 102 4.07 -6.10 10.42
C LEU A 102 3.27 -5.27 9.43
N SER A 103 3.15 -5.72 8.18
CA SER A 103 2.34 -5.02 7.18
C SER A 103 0.84 -5.31 7.29
N GLN A 104 0.41 -6.34 8.04
CA GLN A 104 -1.03 -6.60 8.24
C GLN A 104 -1.75 -5.47 8.98
N VAL A 105 -1.09 -4.76 9.90
CA VAL A 105 -1.71 -3.57 10.53
C VAL A 105 -1.98 -2.49 9.49
N ALA A 106 -1.00 -2.21 8.61
CA ALA A 106 -1.16 -1.21 7.56
C ALA A 106 -2.28 -1.60 6.58
N VAL A 107 -2.31 -2.85 6.15
CA VAL A 107 -3.33 -3.39 5.24
C VAL A 107 -4.73 -3.32 5.86
N GLY A 108 -4.88 -3.79 7.10
CA GLY A 108 -6.14 -3.81 7.81
C GLY A 108 -6.68 -2.39 8.08
N ILE A 109 -5.82 -1.49 8.56
CA ILE A 109 -6.20 -0.09 8.80
C ILE A 109 -6.55 0.62 7.49
N THR A 110 -5.80 0.38 6.42
CA THR A 110 -6.10 0.96 5.09
C THR A 110 -7.45 0.48 4.59
N LEU A 111 -7.76 -0.80 4.76
CA LEU A 111 -9.05 -1.37 4.37
C LEU A 111 -10.19 -0.72 5.17
N LEU A 112 -10.10 -0.69 6.50
CA LEU A 112 -11.10 -0.03 7.36
C LEU A 112 -11.26 1.45 7.00
N TYR A 113 -10.15 2.15 6.78
CA TYR A 113 -10.17 3.56 6.42
C TYR A 113 -10.89 3.80 5.08
N CYS A 114 -10.73 2.92 4.09
CA CYS A 114 -11.47 3.04 2.83
C CYS A 114 -12.98 2.97 3.06
N PHE A 115 -13.46 2.06 3.91
CA PHE A 115 -14.88 1.96 4.27
C PHE A 115 -15.35 3.16 5.10
N TRP A 116 -14.54 3.62 6.05
CA TRP A 116 -14.83 4.79 6.88
C TRP A 116 -14.92 6.07 6.05
N ALA A 117 -13.96 6.30 5.14
CA ALA A 117 -13.84 7.53 4.36
C ALA A 117 -14.74 7.57 3.11
N THR A 118 -15.32 6.43 2.70
CA THR A 118 -16.15 6.35 1.49
C THR A 118 -17.62 6.20 1.89
N PRO A 119 -18.46 7.23 1.67
CA PRO A 119 -19.88 7.11 1.95
C PRO A 119 -20.51 5.93 1.20
N PRO A 120 -21.48 5.20 1.79
CA PRO A 120 -22.04 3.99 1.18
C PRO A 120 -22.53 4.15 -0.26
N GLN A 121 -23.04 5.31 -0.65
CA GLN A 121 -23.46 5.58 -2.03
C GLN A 121 -22.32 5.69 -3.05
N TYR A 122 -21.10 6.02 -2.62
CA TYR A 122 -19.92 6.08 -3.49
C TYR A 122 -19.12 4.78 -3.49
N GLN A 123 -19.52 3.78 -2.69
CA GLN A 123 -18.87 2.48 -2.66
C GLN A 123 -19.22 1.69 -3.93
N THR A 124 -18.22 1.51 -4.79
CA THR A 124 -18.35 0.78 -6.06
C THR A 124 -18.41 -0.74 -5.85
N VAL A 125 -18.37 -1.50 -6.94
CA VAL A 125 -18.30 -2.97 -6.88
C VAL A 125 -17.06 -3.47 -6.12
N ALA A 126 -15.98 -2.68 -6.06
CA ALA A 126 -14.75 -3.04 -5.35
C ALA A 126 -14.97 -3.28 -3.85
N TYR A 127 -15.90 -2.54 -3.24
CA TYR A 127 -16.26 -2.63 -1.82
C TYR A 127 -17.20 -3.80 -1.51
N ARG A 128 -17.85 -4.37 -2.53
CA ARG A 128 -18.87 -5.42 -2.39
C ARG A 128 -18.30 -6.83 -2.42
N SER A 129 -16.97 -6.96 -2.35
CA SER A 129 -16.34 -8.28 -2.26
C SER A 129 -16.80 -9.01 -1.00
N ARG A 130 -17.23 -10.26 -1.17
CA ARG A 130 -17.62 -11.15 -0.06
C ARG A 130 -16.43 -11.55 0.83
N GLU A 131 -15.21 -11.33 0.34
CA GLU A 131 -13.97 -11.66 1.05
C GLU A 131 -13.53 -10.56 2.03
N VAL A 132 -14.15 -9.38 2.00
CA VAL A 132 -13.79 -8.26 2.90
C VAL A 132 -13.82 -8.65 4.38
N PRO A 133 -14.88 -9.31 4.91
CA PRO A 133 -14.92 -9.72 6.32
C PRO A 133 -13.87 -10.79 6.63
N ASP A 134 -13.57 -11.66 5.66
CA ASP A 134 -12.56 -12.70 5.82
C ASP A 134 -11.14 -12.12 5.82
N ALA A 135 -10.89 -11.10 5.01
CA ALA A 135 -9.65 -10.33 5.00
C ALA A 135 -9.43 -9.59 6.33
N LEU A 136 -10.44 -8.90 6.85
CA LEU A 136 -10.35 -8.23 8.16
C LEU A 136 -10.10 -9.23 9.29
N ARG A 137 -10.78 -10.38 9.26
CA ARG A 137 -10.51 -11.47 10.23
C ARG A 137 -9.10 -12.02 10.08
N ALA A 138 -8.56 -12.12 8.87
CA ALA A 138 -7.18 -12.51 8.64
C ALA A 138 -6.19 -11.52 9.26
N CYS A 139 -6.42 -10.21 9.10
CA CYS A 139 -5.63 -9.17 9.75
C CYS A 139 -5.71 -9.26 11.28
N SER A 140 -6.91 -9.39 11.87
CA SER A 140 -7.07 -9.57 13.32
C SER A 140 -6.32 -10.81 13.84
N THR A 141 -6.45 -11.95 13.15
CA THR A 141 -5.73 -13.19 13.51
C THR A 141 -4.22 -12.99 13.46
N ALA A 142 -3.72 -12.31 12.42
CA ALA A 142 -2.32 -12.01 12.28
C ALA A 142 -1.79 -11.11 13.40
N LEU A 143 -2.54 -10.07 13.78
CA LEU A 143 -2.17 -9.18 14.89
C LEU A 143 -2.24 -9.90 16.24
N ALA A 144 -3.17 -10.83 16.44
CA ALA A 144 -3.19 -11.68 17.62
C ALA A 144 -1.93 -12.54 17.73
N ILE A 145 -1.52 -13.21 16.64
CA ILE A 145 -0.27 -13.99 16.59
C ILE A 145 0.96 -13.09 16.86
N LEU A 146 0.95 -11.87 16.34
CA LEU A 146 2.01 -10.89 16.58
C LEU A 146 2.09 -10.51 18.07
N ALA A 147 0.95 -10.19 18.68
CA ALA A 147 0.86 -9.80 20.09
C ALA A 147 1.21 -10.96 21.05
N GLU A 148 0.87 -12.20 20.71
CA GLU A 148 1.27 -13.39 21.47
C GLU A 148 2.79 -13.57 21.53
N ARG A 149 3.49 -13.20 20.44
CA ARG A 149 4.96 -13.31 20.36
C ARG A 149 5.67 -12.09 20.92
N TRP A 150 5.09 -10.90 20.72
CA TRP A 150 5.63 -9.62 21.14
C TRP A 150 4.53 -8.83 21.85
N VAL A 151 4.58 -8.84 23.18
CA VAL A 151 3.62 -8.14 24.05
C VAL A 151 3.53 -6.64 23.71
N GLN A 152 4.62 -6.04 23.24
CA GLN A 152 4.64 -4.63 22.80
C GLN A 152 3.71 -4.35 21.61
N ALA A 153 3.28 -5.38 20.87
CA ALA A 153 2.35 -5.25 19.74
C ALA A 153 0.87 -5.39 20.14
N GLU A 154 0.55 -5.67 21.42
CA GLU A 154 -0.84 -5.71 21.92
C GLU A 154 -1.64 -4.44 21.55
N PRO A 155 -1.09 -3.22 21.66
CA PRO A 155 -1.82 -2.02 21.26
C PRO A 155 -2.22 -2.02 19.78
N LEU A 156 -1.45 -2.67 18.89
CA LEU A 156 -1.82 -2.78 17.47
C LEU A 156 -3.07 -3.64 17.28
N ARG A 157 -3.10 -4.80 17.96
CA ARG A 157 -4.24 -5.73 17.93
C ARG A 157 -5.48 -5.06 18.49
N ASP A 158 -5.37 -4.50 19.70
CA ASP A 158 -6.53 -3.98 20.42
C ASP A 158 -7.15 -2.78 19.71
N VAL A 159 -6.32 -1.86 19.21
CA VAL A 159 -6.80 -0.71 18.41
C VAL A 159 -7.45 -1.18 17.11
N PHE A 160 -6.85 -2.15 16.42
CA PHE A 160 -7.45 -2.71 15.20
C PHE A 160 -8.82 -3.34 15.47
N ASP A 161 -8.95 -4.14 16.52
CA ASP A 161 -10.21 -4.81 16.86
C ASP A 161 -11.31 -3.80 17.25
N VAL A 162 -10.96 -2.73 17.99
CA VAL A 162 -11.89 -1.64 18.29
C VAL A 162 -12.34 -0.92 17.01
N LEU A 163 -11.41 -0.56 16.13
CA LEU A 163 -11.73 0.08 14.85
C LEU A 163 -12.60 -0.82 13.95
N ALA A 164 -12.28 -2.11 13.87
CA ALA A 164 -13.03 -3.07 13.06
C ALA A 164 -14.48 -3.25 13.53
N LYS A 165 -14.75 -3.00 14.83
CA LYS A 165 -16.10 -3.01 15.40
C LYS A 165 -16.87 -1.72 15.10
N GLU A 166 -16.19 -0.57 15.10
CA GLU A 166 -16.79 0.76 14.98
C GLU A 166 -17.04 1.18 13.52
N VAL A 167 -16.23 0.70 12.58
CA VAL A 167 -16.35 1.07 11.16
C VAL A 167 -17.42 0.21 10.46
N PRO A 168 -18.46 0.83 9.88
CA PRO A 168 -19.49 0.10 9.14
C PRO A 168 -18.95 -0.41 7.78
N LEU A 169 -18.95 -1.73 7.59
CA LEU A 169 -18.48 -2.36 6.36
C LEU A 169 -19.54 -2.45 5.26
N TYR A 170 -20.81 -2.54 5.66
CA TYR A 170 -21.94 -2.57 4.74
C TYR A 170 -22.97 -1.57 5.22
N GLY A 171 -23.74 -1.00 4.29
CA GLY A 171 -24.85 -0.11 4.64
C GLY A 171 -25.68 -0.77 5.74
N MET A 172 -25.73 -0.13 6.90
CA MET A 172 -26.50 -0.61 8.04
C MET A 172 -27.94 -0.87 7.58
N THR A 173 -28.54 -1.97 8.06
CA THR A 173 -29.97 -2.24 7.86
C THR A 173 -30.79 -1.05 8.36
N GLU A 174 -31.91 -0.74 7.70
CA GLU A 174 -32.70 0.50 7.83
C GLU A 174 -33.21 0.89 9.24
N GLU A 175 -32.97 0.07 10.28
CA GLU A 175 -33.58 0.25 11.59
C GLU A 175 -32.78 1.12 12.56
N ASP A 176 -31.50 1.38 12.31
CA ASP A 176 -30.67 2.27 13.14
C ASP A 176 -30.19 3.51 12.36
N PRO A 177 -30.18 4.71 12.97
CA PRO A 177 -29.57 5.87 12.35
C PRO A 177 -28.08 5.57 12.10
N PRO A 178 -27.56 5.86 10.89
CA PRO A 178 -26.17 5.55 10.58
C PRO A 178 -25.24 6.23 11.60
N PRO A 179 -24.23 5.51 12.12
CA PRO A 179 -23.31 6.09 13.08
C PRO A 179 -22.67 7.34 12.46
N ARG A 180 -22.66 8.44 13.22
CA ARG A 180 -22.10 9.73 12.76
C ARG A 180 -20.60 9.83 12.98
N ARG A 181 -20.07 9.05 13.92
CA ARG A 181 -18.65 8.92 14.23
C ARG A 181 -18.39 7.64 15.03
N ILE A 182 -17.12 7.28 15.18
CA ILE A 182 -16.67 6.30 16.18
C ILE A 182 -17.14 6.74 17.57
N SER A 183 -17.56 5.80 18.40
CA SER A 183 -18.03 6.09 19.76
C SER A 183 -16.98 6.84 20.58
N ALA A 184 -17.43 7.75 21.45
CA ALA A 184 -16.52 8.59 22.24
C ALA A 184 -15.61 7.77 23.18
N GLU A 185 -16.10 6.64 23.66
CA GLU A 185 -15.34 5.68 24.47
C GLU A 185 -14.20 5.06 23.65
N SER A 186 -14.52 4.48 22.49
CA SER A 186 -13.56 3.88 21.57
C SER A 186 -12.53 4.91 21.06
N ALA A 187 -12.97 6.11 20.70
CA ALA A 187 -12.10 7.19 20.28
C ALA A 187 -11.12 7.62 21.40
N SER A 188 -11.60 7.76 22.64
CA SER A 188 -10.75 8.11 23.80
C SER A 188 -9.75 7.02 24.12
N TYR A 189 -10.17 5.76 24.06
CA TYR A 189 -9.29 4.60 24.24
C TYR A 189 -8.17 4.59 23.19
N ILE A 190 -8.51 4.67 21.89
CA ILE A 190 -7.51 4.66 20.82
C ILE A 190 -6.58 5.88 20.95
N GLN A 191 -7.11 7.06 21.27
CA GLN A 191 -6.32 8.27 21.49
C GLN A 191 -5.28 8.07 22.60
N SER A 192 -5.61 7.35 23.68
CA SER A 192 -4.65 7.01 24.75
C SER A 192 -3.53 6.08 24.29
N GLN A 193 -3.79 5.24 23.27
CA GLN A 193 -2.82 4.30 22.71
C GLN A 193 -1.92 4.93 21.63
N MET A 194 -2.30 6.08 21.06
CA MET A 194 -1.57 6.75 19.97
C MET A 194 -0.06 6.95 20.20
N PRO A 195 0.44 7.29 21.41
CA PRO A 195 1.88 7.38 21.66
C PRO A 195 2.60 6.04 21.45
N LEU A 196 2.01 4.93 21.92
CA LEU A 196 2.55 3.59 21.72
C LEU A 196 2.51 3.20 20.24
N LEU A 197 1.38 3.45 19.57
CA LEU A 197 1.26 3.18 18.13
C LEU A 197 2.32 3.94 17.32
N THR A 198 2.61 5.19 17.68
CA THR A 198 3.62 6.01 16.99
C THR A 198 5.04 5.46 17.18
N SER A 199 5.31 4.77 18.30
CA SER A 199 6.60 4.11 18.54
C SER A 199 6.79 2.80 17.75
N ILE A 200 5.70 2.19 17.27
CA ILE A 200 5.71 0.89 16.60
C ILE A 200 5.48 1.03 15.09
N ILE A 201 4.53 1.87 14.69
CA ILE A 201 4.12 2.05 13.29
C ILE A 201 5.00 3.11 12.63
N MET A 202 5.91 2.67 11.76
CA MET A 202 6.74 3.58 10.96
C MET A 202 5.96 4.29 9.83
N HIS A 203 4.84 3.72 9.39
CA HIS A 203 4.08 4.24 8.26
C HIS A 203 3.20 5.44 8.66
N ARG A 204 3.67 6.66 8.41
CA ARG A 204 2.97 7.92 8.76
C ARG A 204 1.54 7.98 8.21
N GLY A 205 1.31 7.43 7.01
CA GLY A 205 -0.03 7.35 6.41
C GLY A 205 -1.03 6.54 7.25
N VAL A 206 -0.59 5.47 7.92
CA VAL A 206 -1.44 4.61 8.75
C VAL A 206 -1.81 5.34 10.03
N LEU A 207 -0.84 5.98 10.68
CA LEU A 207 -1.10 6.81 11.86
C LEU A 207 -2.06 7.96 11.56
N ARG A 208 -1.94 8.60 10.38
CA ARG A 208 -2.90 9.61 9.92
C ARG A 208 -4.31 9.02 9.78
N MET A 209 -4.45 7.87 9.11
CA MET A 209 -5.75 7.21 8.94
C MET A 209 -6.42 6.90 10.29
N ILE A 210 -5.66 6.40 11.27
CA ILE A 210 -6.18 6.14 12.62
C ILE A 210 -6.67 7.44 13.28
N ARG A 211 -5.87 8.51 13.22
CA ARG A 211 -6.24 9.81 13.80
C ARG A 211 -7.52 10.36 13.19
N GLU A 212 -7.61 10.39 11.86
CA GLU A 212 -8.80 10.89 11.18
C GLU A 212 -10.05 10.09 11.59
N MET A 213 -9.98 8.76 11.64
CA MET A 213 -11.10 7.91 12.05
C MET A 213 -11.63 8.21 13.45
N ILE A 214 -10.77 8.57 14.41
CA ILE A 214 -11.16 8.81 15.81
C ILE A 214 -11.50 10.27 16.12
N THR A 215 -11.07 11.23 15.30
CA THR A 215 -11.32 12.66 15.54
C THR A 215 -12.43 13.25 14.69
N GLU A 216 -12.68 12.68 13.52
CA GLU A 216 -13.57 13.25 12.52
C GLU A 216 -14.88 12.46 12.39
N ASP A 217 -15.89 13.10 11.78
CA ASP A 217 -17.16 12.46 11.48
C ASP A 217 -17.06 11.60 10.23
N PHE A 218 -17.92 10.57 10.13
CA PHE A 218 -18.05 9.83 8.89
C PHE A 218 -18.46 10.80 7.76
N PRO A 219 -17.81 10.76 6.59
CA PRO A 219 -18.16 11.63 5.49
C PRO A 219 -19.64 11.50 5.12
N SER A 220 -20.35 12.63 5.17
CA SER A 220 -21.76 12.73 4.79
C SER A 220 -21.90 13.48 3.46
N LEU A 221 -23.03 13.28 2.77
CA LEU A 221 -23.30 13.90 1.45
C LEU A 221 -23.21 15.43 1.44
N ASN A 222 -23.30 16.09 2.60
CA ASN A 222 -23.55 17.53 2.69
C ASN A 222 -22.30 18.39 2.83
N GLU A 223 -21.11 17.80 3.00
CA GLU A 223 -19.89 18.58 3.16
C GLU A 223 -18.97 18.37 1.94
N GLU A 224 -19.04 19.34 1.03
CA GLU A 224 -17.92 19.77 0.16
C GLU A 224 -17.71 19.13 -1.24
N SER A 225 -18.58 18.27 -1.77
CA SER A 225 -18.39 17.77 -3.17
C SER A 225 -18.98 18.68 -4.28
N HIS A 226 -19.77 19.71 -3.94
CA HIS A 226 -20.43 20.54 -4.95
C HIS A 226 -19.55 21.65 -5.57
N HIS A 227 -18.33 21.87 -5.08
CA HIS A 227 -17.46 22.93 -5.61
C HIS A 227 -16.43 22.51 -6.66
N GLN A 228 -16.17 21.21 -6.87
CA GLN A 228 -15.21 20.75 -7.89
C GLN A 228 -15.85 20.13 -9.13
N LEU A 229 -17.04 19.51 -9.00
CA LEU A 229 -17.70 18.84 -10.13
C LEU A 229 -18.51 19.77 -11.05
N ARG A 230 -18.73 21.04 -10.70
CA ARG A 230 -19.50 21.98 -11.52
C ARG A 230 -18.66 22.97 -12.34
N ALA A 231 -17.36 23.07 -12.09
CA ALA A 231 -16.47 23.97 -12.82
C ALA A 231 -15.85 23.33 -14.09
N SER A 232 -15.98 22.00 -14.25
CA SER A 232 -15.38 21.27 -15.37
C SER A 232 -16.33 21.03 -16.56
N ASP A 233 -17.65 21.14 -16.37
CA ASP A 233 -18.63 20.73 -17.39
C ASP A 233 -19.19 21.88 -18.26
N ASP A 234 -18.87 23.14 -17.95
CA ASP A 234 -19.40 24.31 -18.68
C ASP A 234 -18.44 24.89 -19.74
N GLN A 235 -17.38 24.17 -20.12
CA GLN A 235 -16.39 24.71 -21.06
C GLN A 235 -15.80 23.71 -22.05
N THR A 236 -16.64 22.89 -22.70
CA THR A 236 -16.21 22.12 -23.89
C THR A 236 -17.39 21.82 -24.83
N MET A 237 -18.00 22.87 -25.37
CA MET A 237 -18.81 22.78 -26.58
C MET A 237 -18.55 23.99 -27.47
N LEU A 238 -17.45 23.99 -28.22
CA LEU A 238 -17.36 24.47 -29.62
C LEU A 238 -15.91 24.36 -30.15
N GLY A 239 -15.72 23.47 -31.14
CA GLY A 239 -14.80 23.60 -32.29
C GLY A 239 -13.30 23.83 -32.08
N SER A 240 -12.48 22.86 -32.49
CA SER A 240 -11.67 23.03 -33.72
C SER A 240 -10.92 21.73 -34.07
N LEU A 241 -11.10 21.30 -35.32
CA LEU A 241 -10.15 20.46 -36.06
C LEU A 241 -8.85 21.26 -36.23
N GLY A 242 -7.69 20.63 -36.05
CA GLY A 242 -6.37 21.21 -36.32
C GLY A 242 -5.25 20.28 -35.83
N GLY A 243 -4.45 19.77 -36.76
CA GLY A 243 -3.41 18.79 -36.50
C GLY A 243 -2.11 19.31 -35.88
N HIS A 244 -1.25 18.35 -35.54
CA HIS A 244 0.20 18.43 -35.30
C HIS A 244 0.72 19.42 -34.26
N ALA A 245 1.31 18.88 -33.18
CA ALA A 245 2.76 18.73 -33.07
C ALA A 245 3.12 17.95 -31.79
N CYS A 246 3.71 16.76 -31.95
CA CYS A 246 4.56 16.17 -30.93
C CYS A 246 5.76 17.11 -30.75
N SER A 247 5.91 17.69 -29.55
CA SER A 247 7.15 18.38 -29.19
C SER A 247 8.10 17.37 -28.59
N GLU A 248 9.09 16.98 -29.38
CA GLU A 248 10.26 16.21 -28.97
C GLU A 248 11.14 17.04 -28.03
N GLU A 249 10.78 17.13 -26.75
CA GLU A 249 11.67 17.67 -25.70
C GLU A 249 11.23 17.23 -24.30
N CYS A 250 10.98 15.92 -24.13
CA CYS A 250 10.91 15.29 -22.81
C CYS A 250 12.27 14.63 -22.52
N PRO A 251 13.10 15.15 -21.59
CA PRO A 251 14.45 14.62 -21.34
C PRO A 251 14.47 13.27 -20.60
N PHE A 252 13.32 12.63 -20.39
CA PHE A 252 13.18 11.37 -19.65
C PHE A 252 13.33 10.10 -20.50
N PHE A 253 13.15 10.18 -21.81
CA PHE A 253 13.27 9.02 -22.71
C PHE A 253 14.46 9.19 -23.64
N ARG A 254 15.66 8.88 -23.13
CA ARG A 254 16.82 8.61 -24.00
C ARG A 254 17.09 7.11 -23.92
N GLU A 255 16.62 6.37 -24.92
CA GLU A 255 17.06 4.99 -25.15
C GLU A 255 18.58 4.96 -25.34
N PRO A 256 19.30 3.97 -24.79
CA PRO A 256 20.71 3.81 -25.07
C PRO A 256 20.89 3.34 -26.52
N ALA A 257 21.67 4.10 -27.28
CA ALA A 257 22.11 3.73 -28.62
C ALA A 257 22.85 2.38 -28.59
N HIS A 258 22.42 1.47 -29.46
CA HIS A 258 23.20 0.29 -29.85
C HIS A 258 24.58 0.71 -30.39
N PRO A 259 25.62 -0.10 -30.12
CA PRO A 259 26.71 -0.30 -31.06
C PRO A 259 26.67 -1.71 -31.64
N GLU A 260 26.87 -1.79 -32.95
CA GLU A 260 26.98 -3.01 -33.74
C GLU A 260 28.20 -3.87 -33.35
N SER A 261 27.96 -5.18 -33.33
CA SER A 261 28.79 -6.27 -33.86
C SER A 261 30.31 -6.09 -33.96
N MET A 262 31.05 -6.85 -33.16
CA MET A 262 32.21 -7.60 -33.67
C MET A 262 32.32 -8.98 -33.01
N ALA A 263 32.54 -9.98 -33.86
CA ALA A 263 32.65 -11.38 -33.54
C ALA A 263 34.00 -11.75 -32.90
N GLY A 264 33.98 -12.77 -32.04
CA GLY A 264 35.07 -13.74 -31.91
C GLY A 264 35.79 -13.77 -30.56
N VAL A 265 36.04 -15.00 -30.14
CA VAL A 265 37.11 -15.48 -29.24
C VAL A 265 36.70 -15.82 -27.79
N ASP A 266 36.47 -17.13 -27.65
CA ASP A 266 36.87 -18.07 -26.61
C ASP A 266 36.43 -17.97 -25.14
N ALA A 267 35.98 -19.15 -24.71
CA ALA A 267 35.73 -19.57 -23.35
C ALA A 267 36.99 -19.53 -22.47
N GLN A 268 36.87 -19.03 -21.25
CA GLN A 268 37.58 -19.58 -20.08
C GLN A 268 37.05 -19.04 -18.74
N ALA A 269 36.68 -20.00 -17.88
CA ALA A 269 36.88 -20.08 -16.43
C ALA A 269 36.66 -18.84 -15.53
N PHE A 270 35.65 -18.93 -14.66
CA PHE A 270 35.59 -18.19 -13.40
C PHE A 270 36.65 -18.72 -12.40
N PRO A 271 37.48 -17.88 -11.78
CA PRO A 271 38.22 -18.26 -10.58
C PRO A 271 37.41 -17.96 -9.30
N PRO A 272 37.61 -18.73 -8.21
CA PRO A 272 36.89 -18.55 -6.96
C PRO A 272 37.54 -17.44 -6.11
N LEU A 273 36.71 -16.64 -5.43
CA LEU A 273 37.17 -15.65 -4.44
C LEU A 273 37.32 -16.31 -3.07
N GLU A 274 38.56 -16.35 -2.59
CA GLU A 274 38.95 -16.76 -1.24
C GLU A 274 38.61 -15.71 -0.17
N ASN A 275 38.36 -16.21 1.03
CA ASN A 275 38.12 -15.49 2.27
C ASN A 275 39.31 -14.61 2.69
N GLY A 276 39.02 -13.38 3.14
CA GLY A 276 39.98 -12.50 3.82
C GLY A 276 39.29 -11.66 4.89
N ILE A 277 39.38 -12.10 6.14
CA ILE A 277 38.97 -11.36 7.34
C ILE A 277 40.10 -10.39 7.72
N GLY A 278 39.78 -9.11 7.98
CA GLY A 278 40.69 -8.23 8.71
C GLY A 278 40.40 -6.72 8.64
N GLY A 279 39.84 -6.16 9.72
CA GLY A 279 40.45 -5.00 10.41
C GLY A 279 40.05 -3.57 10.02
N ALA A 280 39.13 -3.01 10.81
CA ALA A 280 39.17 -1.70 11.47
C ALA A 280 39.43 -0.41 10.65
N TYR A 281 38.43 0.48 10.61
CA TYR A 281 38.59 1.92 10.89
C TYR A 281 37.29 2.49 11.47
N GLY A 282 37.39 3.14 12.63
CA GLY A 282 36.32 3.94 13.22
C GLY A 282 36.22 5.33 12.58
N GLY A 283 35.02 5.90 12.59
CA GLY A 283 34.77 7.26 12.16
C GLY A 283 33.32 7.65 12.44
N ALA A 284 33.14 8.55 13.42
CA ALA A 284 31.86 9.05 13.89
C ALA A 284 31.21 10.04 12.91
N TYR A 285 29.96 9.79 12.53
CA TYR A 285 28.98 10.77 12.03
C TYR A 285 27.59 10.16 12.34
N GLY A 286 26.78 10.75 13.21
CA GLY A 286 25.83 11.79 12.82
C GLY A 286 24.44 11.14 12.69
N VAL A 287 23.62 11.29 13.73
CA VAL A 287 22.21 10.91 13.72
C VAL A 287 21.51 11.79 12.70
N ASP A 288 21.05 11.20 11.60
CA ASP A 288 20.06 11.82 10.71
C ASP A 288 18.89 10.86 10.52
N ASP A 289 17.75 11.37 10.99
CA ASP A 289 16.41 10.83 11.02
C ASP A 289 15.79 10.98 9.62
N ASP A 290 15.54 9.88 8.91
CA ASP A 290 14.54 9.70 7.84
C ASP A 290 14.91 8.52 6.93
N MET A 291 14.75 7.30 7.46
CA MET A 291 14.71 6.09 6.65
C MET A 291 13.24 5.73 6.36
N LEU A 292 12.65 6.41 5.36
CA LEU A 292 11.46 5.93 4.68
C LEU A 292 11.82 4.74 3.80
N MET A 293 12.03 3.59 4.43
CA MET A 293 12.04 2.29 3.78
C MET A 293 11.47 1.31 4.80
N PHE A 294 10.54 0.48 4.36
CA PHE A 294 10.12 -0.71 5.11
C PHE A 294 11.35 -1.40 5.75
N PRO A 295 11.20 -2.06 6.92
CA PRO A 295 12.25 -2.98 7.38
C PRO A 295 12.59 -3.88 6.19
N PRO A 296 13.88 -4.14 5.93
CA PRO A 296 14.35 -4.67 4.66
C PRO A 296 13.51 -5.90 4.32
N LEU A 297 12.65 -5.78 3.31
CA LEU A 297 11.84 -6.87 2.76
C LEU A 297 12.72 -7.95 2.12
N PHE A 298 14.03 -7.77 2.19
CA PHE A 298 15.07 -8.64 1.67
C PHE A 298 16.03 -8.92 2.82
N GLY A 299 15.76 -9.99 3.55
CA GLY A 299 16.85 -10.65 4.27
C GLY A 299 17.87 -11.07 3.23
N LEU A 300 19.03 -10.39 3.20
CA LEU A 300 20.25 -11.02 2.75
C LEU A 300 20.40 -12.25 3.63
N GLY A 301 20.17 -13.41 3.04
CA GLY A 301 20.41 -14.67 3.71
C GLY A 301 21.88 -14.72 4.06
N GLU A 302 22.18 -14.80 5.34
CA GLU A 302 23.35 -15.49 5.87
C GLU A 302 23.04 -15.86 7.33
N TYR A 303 23.09 -17.17 7.54
CA TYR A 303 22.94 -18.03 8.73
C TYR A 303 22.71 -17.40 10.11
#